data_AF-A0A7X7AF66-F1
#
_entry.id   AF-A0A7X7AF66-F1
#
_cell.length_a   1.000
_cell.length_b   1.000
_cell.length_c   1.000
_cell.angle_alpha   90.00
_cell.angle_beta   90.00
_cell.angle_gamma   90.00
#
_symmetry.space_group_name_H-M   'P 1'
#
loop_
_entity.id
_entity.type
_entity.pdbx_description
1 polymer ?
#
loop_
_entity_poly.entity_id
_entity_poly.type
_entity_poly.pdbx_seq_one_letter_code
_entity_poly.pdbx_strand_id
1 'polypeptide(L)' 'MDKTMENFIHYLAVERGLSPNTLDSYQQDLQQFYKYLQGVKVDSWQEVSQGDILGYVYS' A
#
# COMPACT_ATOMS: atom_id res chain seq x y z
N MET A 1 -7.55 0.19 -6.79
CA MET A 1 -6.77 0.18 -5.54
C MET A 1 -6.38 1.59 -5.08
N ASP A 2 -6.03 2.48 -6.01
CA ASP A 2 -5.56 3.86 -5.76
C ASP A 2 -6.41 4.68 -4.80
N LYS A 3 -7.74 4.76 -5.02
CA LYS A 3 -8.64 5.50 -4.14
C LYS A 3 -8.60 5.00 -2.68
N THR A 4 -8.45 3.69 -2.47
CA THR A 4 -8.34 3.11 -1.13
C THR A 4 -7.02 3.52 -0.47
N MET A 5 -5.92 3.56 -1.24
CA MET A 5 -4.61 4.03 -0.78
C MET A 5 -4.65 5.51 -0.42
N GLU A 6 -5.22 6.36 -1.28
CA GLU A 6 -5.42 7.79 -1.00
C GLU A 6 -6.24 8.02 0.27
N ASN A 7 -7.35 7.29 0.43
CA ASN A 7 -8.17 7.36 1.64
C ASN A 7 -7.40 6.93 2.89
N PHE A 8 -6.55 5.90 2.78
CA PHE A 8 -5.72 5.44 3.89
C PHE A 8 -4.65 6.45 4.28
N ILE A 9 -3.96 7.06 3.31
CA ILE A 9 -3.00 8.15 3.58
C ILE A 9 -3.70 9.36 4.21
N HIS A 10 -4.88 9.73 3.72
CA HIS A 10 -5.68 10.80 4.31
C HIS A 10 -6.07 10.49 5.76
N TYR A 11 -6.49 9.25 6.04
CA TYR A 11 -6.75 8.79 7.41
C TYR A 11 -5.51 8.91 8.32
N LEU A 12 -4.34 8.49 7.84
CA LEU A 12 -3.09 8.63 8.60
C LEU A 12 -2.72 10.10 8.86
N ALA A 13 -3.02 10.99 7.92
CA ALA A 13 -2.76 12.41 8.06
C ALA A 13 -3.71 13.07 9.08
N VAL A 14 -5.03 12.86 8.94
CA VAL A 14 -6.05 13.57 9.73
C VAL A 14 -6.25 12.92 11.10
N GLU A 15 -6.46 11.61 11.14
CA GLU A 15 -6.85 10.91 12.38
C GLU A 15 -5.64 10.52 13.23
N ARG A 16 -4.49 10.25 12.59
CA ARG A 16 -3.27 9.81 13.28
C ARG A 16 -2.22 10.91 13.40
N GLY A 17 -2.40 12.03 12.71
CA GLY A 17 -1.50 13.20 12.79
C GLY A 17 -0.06 12.88 12.43
N LEU A 18 0.18 11.91 11.53
CA LEU A 18 1.55 11.51 11.19
C LEU A 18 2.30 12.63 10.46
N SER A 19 3.62 12.68 10.66
CA SER A 19 4.46 13.69 10.02
C SER A 19 4.45 13.53 8.49
N PRO A 20 4.65 14.62 7.71
CA PRO A 20 4.70 14.55 6.25
C PRO A 20 5.70 13.50 5.73
N ASN A 21 6.90 13.45 6.32
CA ASN A 21 7.91 12.46 5.95
C ASN A 21 7.43 11.01 6.16
N THR A 22 6.68 10.77 7.24
CA THR A 22 6.11 9.45 7.50
C THR A 22 5.03 9.12 6.47
N LEU A 23 4.13 10.07 6.16
CA LEU A 23 3.10 9.87 5.14
C LEU A 23 3.71 9.57 3.77
N ASP A 24 4.76 10.30 3.40
CA ASP A 24 5.49 10.10 2.14
C ASP A 24 6.11 8.70 2.06
N SER A 25 6.76 8.24 3.15
CA SER A 25 7.29 6.87 3.23
C SER A 25 6.19 5.82 3.08
N TYR A 26 5.07 5.96 3.79
CA TYR A 26 3.93 5.02 3.65
C TYR A 26 3.35 5.02 2.24
N GLN A 27 3.23 6.18 1.59
CA GLN A 27 2.74 6.27 0.23
C GLN A 27 3.68 5.58 -0.75
N GLN A 28 4.99 5.77 -0.61
CA GLN A 28 5.99 5.11 -1.45
C GLN A 28 5.95 3.58 -1.28
N ASP A 29 5.88 3.11 -0.04
CA ASP A 29 5.83 1.67 0.26
C ASP A 29 4.57 1.02 -0.32
N LEU A 30 3.40 1.67 -0.18
CA LEU A 30 2.14 1.18 -0.75
C LEU A 30 2.14 1.19 -2.27
N GLN A 31 2.74 2.21 -2.91
CA GLN A 31 2.90 2.26 -4.36
C GLN A 31 3.83 1.16 -4.86
N GLN A 32 4.93 0.88 -4.14
CA GLN A 32 5.87 -0.19 -4.48
C GLN A 32 5.19 -1.56 -4.37
N PHE A 33 4.44 -1.79 -3.29
CA PHE A 33 3.68 -3.03 -3.12
C PHE A 33 2.59 -3.18 -4.20
N TYR A 34 1.87 -2.11 -4.53
CA TYR A 34 0.88 -2.15 -5.61
C TYR A 34 1.50 -2.55 -6.96
N LYS A 35 2.66 -1.98 -7.29
CA LYS A 35 3.39 -2.32 -8.51
C LYS A 35 3.85 -3.78 -8.52
N TYR A 36 4.25 -4.32 -7.37
CA TYR A 36 4.54 -5.74 -7.23
C TYR A 36 3.30 -6.60 -7.51
N LEU A 37 2.15 -6.26 -6.91
CA LEU A 37 0.88 -6.97 -7.09
C LEU A 37 0.43 -7.03 -8.56
N GLN A 38 0.62 -5.93 -9.31
CA GLN A 38 0.37 -5.93 -10.76
C GLN A 38 1.23 -6.95 -11.51
N GLY A 39 2.48 -7.16 -11.07
CA GLY A 39 3.39 -8.15 -11.67
C GLY A 39 2.94 -9.60 -11.43
N VAL A 40 2.27 -9.87 -10.31
CA VAL A 40 1.69 -11.18 -9.98
C VAL A 40 0.21 -11.30 -10.35
N LYS A 41 -0.34 -10.32 -11.09
CA LYS A 41 -1.71 -10.28 -11.61
C LYS A 41 -2.80 -10.25 -10.52
N VAL A 42 -2.56 -9.50 -9.45
CA VAL A 42 -3.54 -9.21 -8.40
C VAL A 42 -4.07 -7.78 -8.59
N ASP A 43 -5.37 -7.65 -8.89
CA ASP A 43 -5.97 -6.38 -9.33
C ASP A 43 -6.87 -5.72 -8.27
N SER A 44 -7.27 -6.46 -7.21
CA SER A 44 -8.06 -5.92 -6.10
C SER A 44 -7.47 -6.21 -4.71
N TRP A 45 -7.70 -5.31 -3.73
CA TRP A 45 -7.21 -5.49 -2.36
C TRP A 45 -7.80 -6.73 -1.68
N GLN A 46 -8.96 -7.16 -2.16
CA GLN A 46 -9.69 -8.34 -1.70
C GLN A 46 -9.09 -9.66 -2.19
N GLU A 47 -8.33 -9.62 -3.29
CA GLU A 47 -7.62 -10.78 -3.84
C GLU A 47 -6.25 -11.01 -3.20
N VAL A 48 -5.71 -10.01 -2.51
CA VAL A 48 -4.38 -10.09 -1.88
C VAL A 48 -4.38 -11.19 -0.83
N SER A 49 -3.51 -12.18 -1.03
CA SER A 49 -3.30 -13.29 -0.12
C SER A 49 -2.06 -13.09 0.75
N GLN A 50 -1.93 -13.92 1.80
CA GLN A 50 -0.71 -13.98 2.59
C GLN A 50 0.51 -14.36 1.73
N GLY A 51 0.32 -15.18 0.69
CA GLY A 51 1.38 -15.57 -0.23
C GLY A 51 1.96 -14.38 -1.00
N ASP A 52 1.11 -13.45 -1.43
CA ASP A 52 1.54 -12.24 -2.15
C ASP A 52 2.32 -11.29 -1.24
N ILE A 53 1.89 -11.16 0.02
CA ILE A 53 2.58 -10.34 1.03
C ILE A 53 3.97 -10.92 1.30
N LEU A 54 4.08 -12.22 1.56
CA LEU A 54 5.37 -12.87 1.78
C LEU A 54 6.25 -12.80 0.54
N GLY A 55 5.66 -12.99 -0.65
CA GLY A 55 6.35 -12.88 -1.92
C GLY A 55 6.99 -11.51 -2.12
N TYR A 56 6.31 -10.43 -1.75
CA TYR A 56 6.86 -9.07 -1.79
C TYR A 56 7.98 -8.84 -0.78
N VAL A 57 7.80 -9.29 0.47
CA VAL A 57 8.80 -9.10 1.54
C VAL A 57 10.12 -9.82 1.24
N TYR A 58 10.06 -10.94 0.50
CA TYR A 58 11.23 -11.73 0.11
C TYR A 58 11.68 -11.52 -1.33
N SER A 59 11.06 -10.61 -2.10
CA SER A 59 11.43 -10.32 -3.50
C SER A 59 12.64 -9.40 -3.64
#